data_AF-A0A7V3SZB0-F1
#
_entry.id   AF-A0A7V3SZB0-F1
#
_cell.length_a   1.000
_cell.length_b   1.000
_cell.length_c   1.000
_cell.angle_alpha   90.00
_cell.angle_beta   90.00
_cell.angle_gamma   90.00
#
_symmetry.space_group_name_H-M   'P 1'
#
loop_
_entity.id
_entity.type
_entity.pdbx_description
1 polymer ?
#
loop_
_entity_poly.entity_id
_entity_poly.type
_entity_poly.pdbx_seq_one_letter_code
_entity_poly.pdbx_strand_id
1 'polypeptide(L)'
;MHTENLKYKTLETFIVKHKAGRLSQHSIGNIFFTGNSGGAVDPFLGFGQVNSITMGGILAKCLAEGLYYEDQLKDLIKKLERTRQFREAFDSATNEDYDKLLTLIGLPGYEPFIATSNINVMKYGSFVLKLKDRLNR
;
A
#
# COMPACT_ATOMS: atom_id res chain seq x y z
N MET A 1 19.08 27.04 -0.33
CA MET A 1 17.64 26.95 -0.64
C MET A 1 16.95 28.03 0.19
N HIS A 2 16.58 29.15 -0.44
CA HIS A 2 15.92 30.25 0.26
C HIS A 2 14.42 29.94 0.35
N THR A 3 13.97 29.53 1.52
CA THR A 3 12.54 29.37 1.80
C THR A 3 12.02 30.71 2.33
N GLU A 4 10.95 31.24 1.76
CA GLU A 4 10.36 32.49 2.26
C GLU A 4 9.87 32.33 3.71
N ASN A 5 10.17 33.31 4.55
CA ASN A 5 9.88 33.31 6.00
C ASN A 5 8.41 33.69 6.28
N LEU A 6 7.49 32.92 5.72
CA LEU A 6 6.05 33.18 5.82
C LEU A 6 5.53 32.63 7.15
N LYS A 7 5.22 33.54 8.09
CA LYS A 7 4.64 33.21 9.39
C LYS A 7 3.12 33.13 9.28
N TYR A 8 2.60 31.95 8.98
CA TYR A 8 1.15 31.71 8.98
C TYR A 8 0.67 31.35 10.39
N LYS A 9 -0.44 31.96 10.82
CA LYS A 9 -1.16 31.54 12.03
C LYS A 9 -2.13 30.44 11.66
N THR A 10 -1.92 29.22 12.12
CA THR A 10 -2.93 28.16 12.02
C THR A 10 -4.16 28.60 12.80
N LEU A 11 -5.25 28.88 12.10
CA LEU A 11 -6.51 29.29 12.73
C LEU A 11 -7.29 28.08 13.23
N GLU A 12 -7.26 26.97 12.48
CA GLU A 12 -8.04 25.77 12.77
C GLU A 12 -7.44 24.52 12.09
N THR A 13 -7.59 23.36 12.73
CA THR A 13 -7.23 22.05 12.20
C THR A 13 -8.40 21.11 12.43
N PHE A 14 -8.83 20.40 11.39
CA PHE A 14 -9.90 19.40 11.50
C PHE A 14 -9.40 18.02 11.09
N ILE A 15 -9.91 16.99 11.77
CA ILE A 15 -9.68 15.58 11.43
C ILE A 15 -10.92 15.05 10.73
N VAL A 16 -10.76 14.57 9.50
CA VAL A 16 -11.86 13.98 8.72
C VAL A 16 -11.70 12.47 8.67
N LYS A 17 -12.77 11.73 8.96
CA LYS A 17 -12.81 10.30 8.69
C LYS A 17 -12.94 10.07 7.20
N HIS A 18 -11.89 9.55 6.58
CA HIS A 18 -11.93 9.13 5.18
C HIS A 18 -12.34 7.66 5.08
N LYS A 19 -13.33 7.35 4.23
CA LYS A 19 -13.66 5.98 3.85
C LYS A 19 -13.00 5.69 2.51
N ALA A 20 -11.99 4.84 2.52
CA ALA A 20 -11.41 4.25 1.32
C ALA A 20 -11.89 2.81 1.19
N GLY A 21 -12.06 2.34 -0.04
CA GLY A 21 -12.55 1.00 -0.33
C GLY A 21 -12.00 0.50 -1.66
N ARG A 22 -12.27 -0.77 -1.94
CA ARG A 22 -11.90 -1.41 -3.20
C ARG A 22 -13.15 -1.69 -4.02
N LEU A 23 -13.07 -1.47 -5.33
CA LEU A 23 -14.11 -1.91 -6.25
C LEU A 23 -13.94 -3.40 -6.61
N SER A 24 -15.05 -4.05 -6.92
CA SER A 24 -15.05 -5.36 -7.59
C SER A 24 -14.77 -5.22 -9.08
N GLN A 25 -15.15 -4.09 -9.67
CA GLN A 25 -15.02 -3.75 -11.08
C GLN A 25 -14.82 -2.24 -11.24
N HIS A 26 -13.85 -1.85 -12.05
CA HIS A 26 -13.37 -0.50 -12.34
C HIS A 26 -13.90 0.05 -13.67
N SER A 27 -14.67 -0.73 -14.44
CA SER A 27 -15.36 -0.23 -15.63
C SER A 27 -16.75 -0.81 -15.80
N ILE A 28 -17.75 0.03 -16.12
CA ILE A 28 -19.11 -0.39 -16.45
C ILE A 28 -19.51 0.33 -17.74
N GLY A 29 -19.66 -0.42 -18.84
CA GLY A 29 -19.92 0.15 -20.15
C GLY A 29 -18.79 1.09 -20.58
N ASN A 30 -19.11 2.36 -20.79
CA ASN A 30 -18.17 3.43 -21.13
C ASN A 30 -17.73 4.27 -19.92
N ILE A 31 -18.05 3.85 -18.69
CA ILE A 31 -17.67 4.52 -17.45
C ILE A 31 -16.48 3.80 -16.85
N PHE A 32 -15.43 4.55 -16.51
CA PHE A 32 -14.19 4.03 -15.91
C PHE A 32 -13.88 4.73 -14.59
N PHE A 33 -13.49 3.95 -13.59
CA PHE A 33 -13.12 4.42 -12.26
C PHE A 33 -11.61 4.37 -12.10
N THR A 34 -11.03 5.53 -11.82
CA THR A 34 -9.58 5.69 -11.60
C THR A 34 -9.32 6.51 -10.34
N GLY A 35 -8.07 6.49 -9.88
CA GLY A 35 -7.66 7.17 -8.65
C GLY A 35 -8.43 6.72 -7.44
N ASN A 36 -8.78 7.64 -6.54
CA ASN A 36 -9.49 7.28 -5.32
C ASN A 36 -10.84 6.61 -5.61
N SER A 37 -11.56 7.05 -6.66
CA SER A 37 -12.82 6.42 -7.07
C SER A 37 -12.64 4.95 -7.50
N GLY A 38 -11.46 4.62 -8.03
CA GLY A 38 -11.06 3.26 -8.40
C GLY A 38 -10.39 2.47 -7.27
N GLY A 39 -10.34 2.99 -6.04
CA GLY A 39 -9.69 2.32 -4.91
C GLY A 39 -8.16 2.34 -4.95
N ALA A 40 -7.55 3.36 -5.57
CA ALA A 40 -6.10 3.47 -5.70
C ALA A 40 -5.35 3.77 -4.39
N VAL A 41 -6.06 4.10 -3.31
CA VAL A 41 -5.44 4.47 -2.02
C VAL A 41 -4.77 3.25 -1.41
N ASP A 42 -3.48 3.40 -1.08
CA ASP A 42 -2.70 2.39 -0.38
C ASP A 42 -3.30 2.12 1.02
N PRO A 43 -3.71 0.88 1.34
CA PRO A 43 -4.39 0.58 2.60
C PRO A 43 -3.50 0.67 3.85
N PHE A 44 -2.18 0.71 3.73
CA PHE A 44 -1.28 0.74 4.89
C PHE A 44 -0.90 2.18 5.26
N LEU A 45 -0.45 2.98 4.29
CA LEU A 45 0.03 4.34 4.54
C LEU A 45 -0.95 5.42 4.07
N GLY A 46 -2.01 5.06 3.35
CA GLY A 46 -3.00 6.01 2.85
C GLY A 46 -2.56 6.82 1.63
N PHE A 47 -1.41 6.51 1.03
CA PHE A 47 -0.93 7.21 -0.17
C PHE A 47 -1.75 6.82 -1.40
N GLY A 48 -2.27 7.82 -2.12
CA GLY A 48 -3.10 7.61 -3.30
C GLY A 48 -2.53 8.14 -4.60
N GLN A 49 -1.60 9.09 -4.56
CA GLN A 49 -1.20 9.89 -5.73
C GLN A 49 -0.58 9.01 -6.83
N VAL A 50 0.44 8.23 -6.49
CA VAL A 50 1.18 7.40 -7.46
C VAL A 50 0.30 6.33 -8.10
N ASN A 51 -0.50 5.63 -7.28
CA ASN A 51 -1.42 4.61 -7.78
C ASN A 51 -2.52 5.24 -8.63
N SER A 52 -3.00 6.44 -8.29
CA SER A 52 -4.02 7.15 -9.08
C SER A 52 -3.50 7.54 -10.47
N ILE A 53 -2.29 8.09 -10.53
CA ILE A 53 -1.63 8.44 -11.80
C ILE A 53 -1.42 7.16 -12.63
N THR A 54 -0.96 6.08 -11.98
CA THR A 54 -0.77 4.77 -12.63
C THR A 54 -2.08 4.25 -13.24
N MET A 55 -3.19 4.25 -12.49
CA MET A 55 -4.50 3.81 -13.00
C MET A 55 -4.98 4.65 -14.18
N GLY A 56 -4.75 5.97 -14.16
CA GLY A 56 -5.06 6.87 -15.27
C GLY A 56 -4.23 6.58 -16.52
N GLY A 57 -2.92 6.34 -16.36
CA GLY A 57 -2.03 5.96 -17.46
C GLY A 57 -2.41 4.60 -18.07
N ILE A 58 -2.73 3.61 -17.23
CA ILE A 58 -3.23 2.30 -17.69
C ILE A 58 -4.51 2.47 -18.50
N LEU A 59 -5.47 3.26 -18.01
CA LEU A 59 -6.72 3.50 -18.72
C LEU A 59 -6.48 4.15 -20.09
N ALA A 60 -5.63 5.18 -20.15
CA ALA A 60 -5.28 5.84 -21.41
C ALA A 60 -4.71 4.85 -22.43
N LYS A 61 -3.82 3.95 -21.99
CA LYS A 61 -3.29 2.86 -22.83
C LYS A 61 -4.41 1.92 -23.30
N CYS A 62 -5.29 1.49 -22.41
CA CYS A 62 -6.41 0.62 -22.76
C CYS A 62 -7.33 1.23 -23.82
N LEU A 63 -7.62 2.53 -23.71
CA LEU A 63 -8.44 3.25 -24.68
C LEU A 63 -7.73 3.38 -26.03
N ALA A 64 -6.42 3.64 -26.05
CA ALA A 64 -5.64 3.78 -27.27
C ALA A 64 -5.46 2.46 -28.03
N GLU A 65 -5.25 1.36 -27.30
CA GLU A 65 -4.93 0.04 -27.87
C GLU A 65 -6.12 -0.93 -27.91
N GLY A 66 -7.28 -0.54 -27.39
CA GLY A 66 -8.47 -1.41 -27.30
C GLY A 66 -8.30 -2.57 -26.30
N LEU A 67 -7.51 -2.39 -25.24
CA LEU A 67 -7.27 -3.42 -24.22
C LEU A 67 -8.35 -3.41 -23.15
N TYR A 68 -8.53 -4.55 -22.48
CA TYR A 68 -9.46 -4.68 -21.37
C TYR A 68 -8.88 -4.10 -20.07
N TYR A 69 -9.54 -3.09 -19.49
CA TYR A 69 -9.00 -2.32 -18.36
C TYR A 69 -8.73 -3.16 -17.11
N GLU A 70 -9.65 -4.07 -16.76
CA GLU A 70 -9.48 -4.93 -15.58
C GLU A 70 -8.23 -5.81 -15.68
N ASP A 71 -7.92 -6.31 -16.88
CA ASP A 71 -6.76 -7.17 -17.08
C ASP A 71 -5.46 -6.43 -16.82
N GLN A 72 -5.39 -5.15 -17.24
CA GLN A 72 -4.21 -4.33 -17.04
C GLN A 72 -4.06 -3.84 -15.58
N LEU A 73 -5.14 -3.82 -14.80
CA LEU A 73 -5.11 -3.42 -13.39
C LEU A 73 -4.69 -4.55 -12.43
N LYS A 74 -4.67 -5.81 -12.85
CA LYS A 74 -4.48 -6.99 -11.98
C LYS A 74 -3.29 -6.87 -11.03
N ASP A 75 -2.13 -6.44 -11.53
CA ASP A 75 -0.92 -6.36 -10.70
C ASP A 75 -1.00 -5.24 -9.67
N LEU A 76 -1.57 -4.08 -10.05
CA LEU A 76 -1.79 -2.98 -9.13
C LEU A 76 -2.78 -3.38 -8.02
N ILE A 77 -3.90 -4.02 -8.38
CA ILE A 77 -4.88 -4.50 -7.41
C ILE A 77 -4.29 -5.56 -6.48
N LYS A 78 -3.47 -6.46 -7.02
CA LYS A 78 -2.76 -7.47 -6.22
C LYS A 78 -1.76 -6.86 -5.26
N LYS A 79 -1.07 -5.78 -5.66
CA LYS A 79 -0.21 -5.00 -4.76
C LYS A 79 -1.01 -4.37 -3.62
N LEU A 80 -2.10 -3.67 -3.95
CA LEU A 80 -2.97 -3.04 -2.94
C LEU A 80 -3.55 -4.08 -1.96
N GLU A 81 -3.91 -5.26 -2.45
CA GLU A 81 -4.41 -6.36 -1.62
C GLU A 81 -3.36 -6.89 -0.64
N ARG A 82 -2.10 -7.02 -1.07
CA ARG A 82 -1.01 -7.39 -0.16
C ARG A 82 -0.79 -6.35 0.91
N THR A 83 -0.86 -5.08 0.55
CA THR A 83 -0.73 -3.98 1.51
C THR A 83 -1.89 -3.95 2.50
N ARG A 84 -3.12 -4.26 2.05
CA ARG A 84 -4.29 -4.44 2.92
C ARG A 84 -4.07 -5.54 3.95
N GLN A 85 -3.62 -6.71 3.51
CA GLN A 85 -3.32 -7.84 4.39
C GLN A 85 -2.19 -7.50 5.38
N PHE A 86 -1.17 -6.75 4.93
CA PHE A 86 -0.13 -6.25 5.81
C PHE A 86 -0.69 -5.30 6.87
N ARG A 87 -1.58 -4.38 6.49
CA ARG A 87 -2.25 -3.49 7.44
C ARG A 87 -3.05 -4.26 8.49
N GLU A 88 -3.80 -5.29 8.08
CA GLU A 88 -4.55 -6.15 9.01
C GLU A 88 -3.63 -6.87 10.00
N ALA A 89 -2.52 -7.44 9.51
CA ALA A 89 -1.53 -8.09 10.36
C ALA A 89 -0.88 -7.10 11.33
N PHE A 90 -0.50 -5.92 10.84
CA PHE A 90 0.06 -4.84 11.64
C PHE A 90 -0.91 -4.40 12.74
N ASP A 91 -2.19 -4.19 12.41
CA ASP A 91 -3.21 -3.78 13.38
C ASP A 91 -3.48 -4.83 14.46
N SER A 92 -3.23 -6.10 14.15
CA SER A 92 -3.37 -7.22 15.11
C SER A 92 -2.10 -7.50 15.94
N ALA A 93 -0.99 -6.82 15.65
CA ALA A 93 0.31 -7.12 16.26
C ALA A 93 0.40 -6.63 17.71
N THR A 94 1.15 -7.37 18.53
CA THR A 94 1.43 -6.99 19.92
C THR A 94 2.70 -6.12 20.02
N ASN A 95 2.93 -5.49 21.17
CA ASN A 95 4.17 -4.75 21.43
C ASN A 95 5.42 -5.60 21.24
N GLU A 96 5.39 -6.87 21.66
CA GLU A 96 6.51 -7.79 21.48
C GLU A 96 6.78 -8.08 19.99
N ASP A 97 5.74 -8.11 19.16
CA ASP A 97 5.88 -8.27 17.72
C ASP A 97 6.50 -7.03 17.07
N TYR A 98 6.13 -5.84 17.54
CA TYR A 98 6.77 -4.58 17.12
C TYR A 98 8.23 -4.51 17.53
N ASP A 99 8.57 -4.91 18.77
CA ASP A 99 9.96 -4.91 19.25
C ASP A 99 10.84 -5.84 18.39
N LYS A 100 10.32 -7.01 18.01
CA LYS A 100 11.01 -7.94 17.09
C LYS A 100 11.15 -7.35 15.69
N LEU A 101 10.10 -6.71 15.17
CA LEU A 101 10.13 -6.07 13.86
C LEU A 101 11.18 -4.95 13.82
N LEU A 102 11.20 -4.09 14.85
CA LEU A 102 12.18 -3.01 14.99
C LEU A 102 13.60 -3.54 15.18
N THR A 103 13.77 -4.62 15.96
CA THR A 103 15.08 -5.28 16.11
C THR A 103 15.56 -5.82 14.76
N LEU A 104 14.69 -6.44 13.97
CA LEU A 104 15.03 -6.95 12.64
C LEU A 104 15.40 -5.81 11.66
N ILE A 105 14.64 -4.72 11.67
CA ILE A 105 14.92 -3.50 10.89
C ILE A 105 16.12 -2.72 11.45
N GLY A 106 16.58 -3.00 12.67
CA GLY A 106 17.73 -2.32 13.28
C GLY A 106 19.08 -3.00 13.05
N LEU A 107 19.10 -4.22 12.50
CA LEU A 107 20.33 -5.01 12.35
C LEU A 107 21.27 -4.43 11.26
N PRO A 108 22.52 -4.06 11.56
CA PRO A 108 23.42 -3.58 10.52
C PRO A 108 23.59 -4.60 9.39
N GLY A 109 23.34 -4.20 8.14
CA GLY A 109 23.48 -5.05 6.94
C GLY A 109 22.20 -5.39 6.17
N TYR A 110 21.00 -4.93 6.58
CA TYR A 110 19.77 -5.09 5.77
C TYR A 110 19.62 -4.04 4.66
N GLU A 111 20.41 -2.96 4.67
CA GLU A 111 20.28 -1.81 3.77
C GLU A 111 20.25 -2.21 2.28
N PRO A 112 21.09 -3.16 1.81
CA PRO A 112 20.98 -3.65 0.43
C PRO A 112 19.71 -4.46 0.20
N PHE A 113 19.25 -5.22 1.19
CA PHE A 113 18.10 -6.12 1.08
C PHE A 113 16.77 -5.36 1.05
N ILE A 114 16.57 -4.31 1.85
CA ILE A 114 15.32 -3.53 1.82
C ILE A 114 15.25 -2.63 0.57
N ALA A 115 16.38 -2.09 0.13
CA ALA A 115 16.43 -1.17 -1.00
C ALA A 115 16.37 -1.84 -2.39
N THR A 116 16.85 -3.09 -2.54
CA THR A 116 16.96 -3.74 -3.87
C THR A 116 16.02 -4.91 -4.12
N SER A 117 15.24 -5.35 -3.13
CA SER A 117 14.55 -6.63 -3.25
C SER A 117 13.02 -6.51 -3.29
N ASN A 118 12.43 -7.30 -4.18
CA ASN A 118 11.06 -7.79 -4.11
C ASN A 118 10.87 -8.77 -2.91
N ILE A 119 11.58 -8.57 -1.79
CA ILE A 119 11.41 -9.42 -0.60
C ILE A 119 9.99 -9.20 -0.11
N ASN A 120 9.19 -10.24 -0.34
CA ASN A 120 7.87 -10.39 0.19
C ASN A 120 8.01 -10.63 1.70
N VAL A 121 8.09 -9.54 2.48
CA VAL A 121 8.19 -9.57 3.95
C VAL A 121 7.08 -10.46 4.55
N MET A 122 5.92 -10.54 3.89
CA MET A 122 4.81 -11.43 4.26
C MET A 122 5.15 -12.94 4.15
N LYS A 123 5.98 -13.32 3.18
CA LYS A 123 6.36 -14.73 2.95
C LYS A 123 7.31 -15.25 4.03
N TYR A 124 8.22 -14.40 4.51
CA TYR A 124 9.21 -14.80 5.51
C TYR A 124 8.70 -14.63 6.95
N GLY A 125 7.86 -13.62 7.23
CA GLY A 125 7.21 -13.48 8.53
C GLY A 125 6.36 -14.70 8.93
N SER A 126 5.60 -15.27 7.97
CA SER A 126 4.77 -16.45 8.22
C SER A 126 5.56 -17.75 8.47
N PHE A 127 6.79 -17.84 7.97
CA PHE A 127 7.66 -19.00 8.21
C PHE A 127 8.24 -18.99 9.63
N VAL A 128 8.63 -17.81 10.12
CA VAL A 128 9.15 -17.63 11.50
C VAL A 128 8.05 -17.91 12.53
N LEU A 129 6.82 -17.45 12.28
CA LEU A 129 5.66 -17.73 13.14
C LEU A 129 5.34 -19.23 13.24
N LYS A 130 5.40 -19.98 12.11
CA LYS A 130 5.16 -21.44 12.09
C LYS A 130 6.24 -22.27 12.79
N LEU A 131 7.47 -21.76 12.90
CA LEU A 131 8.55 -22.43 13.61
C LEU A 131 8.36 -22.36 15.13
N LYS A 132 7.77 -21.28 15.66
CA LYS A 132 7.46 -21.13 17.08
C LYS A 132 6.38 -22.11 17.55
N ASP A 133 5.37 -22.38 16.72
CA ASP A 133 4.28 -23.33 17.03
C ASP A 133 4.74 -24.80 17.07
N ARG A 134 5.86 -25.15 16.42
CA ARG A 134 6.43 -26.51 16.44
C ARG A 134 7.42 -26.76 17.58
N LEU A 135 7.98 -25.71 18.18
CA LEU A 135 8.92 -25.80 19.30
C LEU A 135 8.22 -25.77 20.67
N ASN A 136 6.95 -25.39 20.71
CA ASN A 136 6.10 -25.35 21.91
C ASN A 136 5.08 -26.51 21.98
N ARG A 137 5.35 -27.62 21.29
CA ARG A 137 4.61 -28.89 21.41
C ARG A 137 5.51 -29.97 21.97
#